data_AF-A0A960IXZ6-F1
#
_entry.id   AF-A0A960IXZ6-F1
#
_cell.length_a   1.000
_cell.length_b   1.000
_cell.length_c   1.000
_cell.angle_alpha   90.00
_cell.angle_beta   90.00
_cell.angle_gamma   90.00
#
_symmetry.space_group_name_H-M   'P 1'
#
loop_
_entity.id
_entity.type
_entity.pdbx_description
1 polymer ?
#
loop_
_entity_poly.entity_id
_entity_poly.type
_entity_poly.pdbx_seq_one_letter_code
_entity_poly.pdbx_strand_id
1 'polypeptide(L)'
;IVHAIIDLARNLGLDVIAEGVETTASARALVRMGCGAAQGYLFSRPLPVERLDPWLVNHDLDRLHAAGPAAVLEIDLRDDAGPRLPH
;
A
#
# COMPACT_ATOMS: atom_id res chain seq x y z
N ILE A 1 4.35 -16.88 -10.70
CA ILE A 1 3.04 -16.36 -11.15
C ILE A 1 2.92 -14.86 -10.88
N VAL A 2 3.01 -14.38 -9.64
CA VAL A 2 2.91 -12.94 -9.30
C VAL A 2 3.81 -12.04 -10.15
N HIS A 3 5.11 -12.35 -10.23
CA HIS A 3 6.05 -11.60 -11.08
C HIS A 3 5.63 -11.53 -12.55
N ALA A 4 5.19 -12.65 -13.13
CA ALA A 4 4.74 -12.71 -14.52
C ALA A 4 3.48 -11.87 -14.77
N ILE A 5 2.57 -11.79 -13.79
CA ILE A 5 1.38 -10.92 -13.86
C ILE A 5 1.79 -9.46 -13.84
N ILE A 6 2.72 -9.09 -12.95
CA ILE A 6 3.22 -7.71 -12.85
C ILE A 6 3.91 -7.31 -14.15
N ASP A 7 4.73 -8.18 -14.73
CA ASP A 7 5.41 -7.92 -16.00
C ASP A 7 4.42 -7.80 -17.17
N LEU A 8 3.40 -8.66 -17.21
CA LEU A 8 2.34 -8.59 -18.21
C LEU A 8 1.57 -7.26 -18.12
N ALA A 9 1.14 -6.87 -16.93
CA ALA A 9 0.43 -5.61 -16.73
C ALA A 9 1.29 -4.40 -17.14
N ARG A 10 2.59 -4.42 -16.79
CA ARG A 10 3.54 -3.38 -17.21
C ARG A 10 3.63 -3.28 -18.74
N ASN A 11 3.72 -4.41 -19.44
CA ASN A 11 3.77 -4.43 -20.91
C ASN A 11 2.47 -3.94 -21.57
N LEU A 12 1.36 -4.04 -20.86
CA LEU A 12 0.05 -3.56 -21.31
C LEU A 12 -0.25 -2.12 -20.85
N GLY A 13 0.65 -1.47 -20.10
CA GLY A 13 0.44 -0.15 -19.52
C GLY A 13 -0.68 -0.11 -18.48
N LEU A 14 -0.88 -1.20 -17.74
CA LEU A 14 -1.90 -1.34 -16.70
C LEU A 14 -1.28 -1.20 -15.31
N ASP A 15 -2.02 -0.56 -14.41
CA ASP A 15 -1.70 -0.50 -12.99
C ASP A 15 -2.02 -1.83 -12.29
N VAL A 16 -1.23 -2.18 -11.27
CA VAL A 16 -1.41 -3.40 -10.48
C VAL A 16 -1.51 -3.05 -9.01
N ILE A 17 -2.58 -3.52 -8.37
CA ILE A 17 -2.77 -3.51 -6.92
C ILE A 17 -2.66 -4.95 -6.41
N ALA A 18 -1.75 -5.18 -5.46
CA ALA A 18 -1.63 -6.46 -4.79
C ALA A 18 -2.55 -6.51 -3.56
N GLU A 19 -3.57 -7.37 -3.58
CA GLU A 19 -4.47 -7.58 -2.44
C GLU A 19 -4.00 -8.69 -1.50
N GLY A 20 -4.41 -8.61 -0.23
CA GLY A 20 -4.08 -9.62 0.80
C GLY A 20 -2.67 -9.50 1.39
N VAL A 21 -2.09 -8.29 1.40
CA VAL A 21 -0.75 -8.06 1.95
C VAL A 21 -0.80 -7.93 3.48
N GLU A 22 -0.32 -8.95 4.18
CA GLU A 22 -0.36 -9.01 5.66
C GLU A 22 0.99 -8.84 6.34
N THR A 23 2.10 -8.92 5.58
CA THR A 23 3.46 -8.91 6.17
C THR A 23 4.38 -7.92 5.46
N THR A 24 5.32 -7.35 6.21
CA THR A 24 6.38 -6.49 5.64
C THR A 24 7.23 -7.25 4.63
N ALA A 25 7.42 -8.56 4.81
CA ALA A 25 8.14 -9.41 3.88
C ALA A 25 7.46 -9.52 2.50
N SER A 26 6.13 -9.72 2.47
CA SER A 26 5.36 -9.74 1.23
C SER A 26 5.30 -8.36 0.58
N ALA A 27 5.14 -7.29 1.37
CA ALA A 27 5.21 -5.91 0.86
C ALA A 27 6.56 -5.61 0.19
N ARG A 28 7.69 -5.95 0.84
CA ARG A 28 9.04 -5.79 0.25
C ARG A 28 9.20 -6.59 -1.04
N ALA A 29 8.63 -7.79 -1.11
CA ALA A 29 8.70 -8.62 -2.31
C ALA A 29 7.96 -7.98 -3.48
N LEU A 30 6.78 -7.42 -3.24
CA LEU A 30 5.98 -6.71 -4.25
C LEU A 30 6.71 -5.49 -4.82
N VAL A 31 7.31 -4.67 -3.95
CA VAL A 31 8.14 -3.52 -4.37
C VAL A 31 9.30 -3.98 -5.25
N ARG A 32 10.04 -5.02 -4.85
CA ARG A 32 11.14 -5.57 -5.66
C ARG A 32 10.69 -6.10 -7.03
N MET A 33 9.44 -6.57 -7.14
CA MET A 33 8.85 -7.01 -8.41
C MET A 33 8.31 -5.84 -9.25
N GLY A 34 8.34 -4.61 -8.75
CA GLY A 34 7.83 -3.42 -9.42
C GLY A 34 6.32 -3.20 -9.23
N CYS A 35 5.70 -3.85 -8.25
CA CYS A 35 4.34 -3.55 -7.82
C CYS A 35 4.41 -2.60 -6.63
N GLY A 36 4.05 -1.34 -6.86
CA GLY A 36 3.97 -0.34 -5.80
C GLY A 36 2.69 -0.50 -4.98
N ALA A 37 1.53 -0.56 -5.62
CA ALA A 37 0.25 -0.47 -4.93
C ALA A 37 -0.14 -1.78 -4.23
N ALA A 38 -0.60 -1.69 -2.99
CA ALA A 38 -1.03 -2.85 -2.22
C ALA A 38 -2.17 -2.55 -1.23
N GLN A 39 -2.99 -3.56 -0.98
CA GLN A 39 -4.04 -3.58 0.03
C GLN A 39 -3.88 -4.81 0.92
N GLY A 40 -4.07 -4.62 2.23
CA GLY A 40 -4.15 -5.73 3.18
C GLY A 40 -4.01 -5.28 4.62
N TYR A 41 -4.12 -6.24 5.53
CA TYR A 41 -4.12 -5.98 6.99
C TYR A 41 -2.80 -5.43 7.52
N LEU A 42 -1.72 -5.51 6.74
CA LEU A 42 -0.48 -4.80 7.05
C LEU A 42 -0.69 -3.28 7.14
N PHE A 43 -1.57 -2.73 6.28
CA PHE A 43 -1.80 -1.29 6.17
C PHE A 43 -3.00 -0.85 7.01
N SER A 44 -4.14 -1.52 6.83
CA SER A 44 -5.33 -1.29 7.65
C SER A 44 -6.25 -2.50 7.57
N ARG A 45 -6.99 -2.73 8.65
CA ARG A 45 -8.21 -3.54 8.59
C ARG A 45 -9.32 -2.74 7.90
N PRO A 46 -10.38 -3.39 7.38
CA PRO A 46 -11.59 -2.69 6.95
C PRO A 46 -12.11 -1.79 8.06
N LEU A 47 -12.36 -0.54 7.72
CA LEU A 47 -12.83 0.47 8.66
C LEU A 47 -14.31 0.75 8.41
N PRO A 48 -15.11 0.95 9.47
CA PRO A 48 -16.43 1.55 9.33
C PRO A 48 -16.27 3.01 8.88
N VAL A 49 -17.26 3.54 8.17
CA VAL A 49 -17.16 4.85 7.50
C VAL A 49 -16.87 6.00 8.47
N GLU A 50 -17.35 5.91 9.70
CA GLU A 50 -17.16 6.91 10.76
C GLU A 50 -15.70 7.00 11.22
N ARG A 51 -14.89 5.97 10.94
CA ARG A 51 -13.46 5.94 11.24
C ARG A 51 -12.59 6.33 10.05
N LEU A 52 -13.16 6.62 8.88
CA LEU A 52 -12.40 6.98 7.70
C LEU A 52 -11.69 8.33 7.85
N ASP A 53 -12.43 9.40 8.17
CA ASP A 53 -11.82 10.75 8.28
C ASP A 53 -10.70 10.82 9.33
N PRO A 54 -10.88 10.29 10.56
CA PRO A 54 -9.78 10.27 11.54
C PRO A 54 -8.60 9.42 11.07
N TRP A 55 -8.85 8.35 10.31
CA TRP A 55 -7.78 7.54 9.75
C TRP A 55 -7.01 8.30 8.68
N LEU A 56 -7.69 8.98 7.76
CA LEU A 56 -7.07 9.78 6.69
C LEU A 56 -6.19 10.90 7.25
N VAL A 57 -6.68 11.62 8.27
CA VAL A 57 -5.90 12.70 8.93
C VAL A 57 -4.63 12.17 9.59
N ASN A 58 -4.72 11.02 10.26
CA ASN A 58 -3.56 10.41 10.94
C ASN A 58 -2.51 9.83 9.97
N HIS A 59 -2.88 9.60 8.71
CA HIS A 59 -1.99 9.05 7.68
C HIS A 59 -1.57 10.09 6.64
N ASP A 60 -1.70 11.38 6.98
CA ASP A 60 -1.24 12.56 6.25
C ASP A 60 -1.42 12.48 4.72
N LEU A 61 -2.63 12.84 4.26
CA LEU A 61 -2.99 12.87 2.85
C LEU A 61 -2.06 13.75 1.98
N ASP A 62 -1.34 14.72 2.56
CA ASP A 62 -0.42 15.55 1.80
C ASP A 62 0.79 14.73 1.30
N ARG A 63 1.18 13.69 2.04
CA ARG A 63 2.18 12.71 1.57
C ARG A 63 1.63 11.78 0.48
N LEU A 64 0.31 11.52 0.49
CA LEU A 64 -0.38 10.73 -0.53
C LEU A 64 -0.63 11.54 -1.82
N HIS A 65 -0.66 12.87 -1.79
CA HIS A 65 -0.78 13.70 -3.00
C HIS A 65 0.58 14.10 -3.61
N ALA A 66 1.62 14.25 -2.79
CA ALA A 66 2.94 14.68 -3.27
C ALA A 66 3.69 13.63 -4.13
N ALA A 67 3.26 12.36 -4.13
CA ALA A 67 3.92 11.29 -4.89
C ALA A 67 3.43 11.12 -6.35
N GLY A 68 2.68 12.08 -6.90
CA GLY A 68 2.18 12.04 -8.29
C GLY A 68 1.04 11.01 -8.49
N PRO A 69 0.56 10.78 -9.73
CA PRO A 69 -0.55 9.85 -9.99
C PRO A 69 -0.26 8.39 -9.60
N ALA A 70 0.99 8.09 -9.25
CA ALA A 70 1.46 6.80 -8.74
C ALA A 70 1.80 6.85 -7.24
N ALA A 71 1.12 7.71 -6.47
CA ALA A 71 1.22 7.79 -5.02
C ALA A 71 0.58 6.57 -4.33
N VAL A 72 1.24 5.45 -4.57
CA VAL A 72 1.32 4.33 -3.66
C VAL A 72 1.86 4.87 -2.34
N LEU A 73 1.30 4.40 -1.22
CA LEU A 73 1.96 4.50 0.07
C LEU A 73 3.35 3.89 -0.11
N GLU A 74 4.38 4.70 -0.35
CA GLU A 74 5.75 4.17 -0.45
C GLU A 74 5.93 3.33 0.81
N ILE A 75 6.25 2.05 0.58
CA ILE A 75 6.51 1.09 1.63
C ILE A 75 7.81 1.54 2.29
N ASP A 76 7.73 2.62 3.07
CA ASP A 76 8.82 3.18 3.86
C ASP A 76 8.90 2.33 5.13
N LEU A 77 9.51 1.16 4.97
CA LEU A 77 9.73 0.21 6.06
C LEU A 77 10.90 0.63 6.97
N ARG A 78 11.18 1.93 7.06
CA ARG A 78 12.19 2.48 7.97
C ARG A 78 11.75 2.46 9.42
N ASP A 79 10.46 2.28 9.70
CA ASP A 79 9.95 2.04 11.05
C ASP A 79 9.09 0.77 11.11
N ASP A 80 9.56 -0.23 11.87
CA ASP A 80 8.78 -1.40 12.28
C ASP A 80 7.61 -1.03 13.23
N ALA A 81 7.43 0.26 13.53
CA ALA A 81 6.30 0.80 14.26
C ALA A 81 5.21 1.25 13.27
N GLY A 82 4.42 0.29 12.79
CA GLY A 82 3.17 0.62 12.11
C GLY A 82 2.32 1.60 12.94
N PRO A 83 1.42 2.38 12.31
CA PRO A 83 0.56 3.31 13.01
C PRO A 83 -0.25 2.56 14.07
N ARG A 84 -0.04 2.93 15.35
CA ARG A 84 -0.81 2.35 16.47
C ARG A 84 -2.23 2.87 16.37
N LEU A 85 -3.16 1.99 16.02
CA LEU A 85 -4.58 2.25 16.16
C LEU A 85 -4.86 2.52 17.65
N PRO A 86 -5.49 3.64 18.03
CA PRO A 86 -6.03 3.77 19.37
C PRO A 86 -7.13 2.73 19.56
N HIS A 87 -7.05 2.02 20.69
CA HIS A 87 -8.09 1.13 21.21
C HIS A 87 -9.42 1.87 21.36
#